data_AF-A0A7X1I6S8-F1
#
_entry.id   AF-A0A7X1I6S8-F1
#
_cell.length_a   1.000
_cell.length_b   1.000
_cell.length_c   1.000
_cell.angle_alpha   90.00
_cell.angle_beta   90.00
_cell.angle_gamma   90.00
#
_symmetry.space_group_name_H-M   'P 1'
#
loop_
_entity.id
_entity.type
_entity.pdbx_description
1 polymer ?
#
loop_
_entity_poly.entity_id
_entity_poly.type
_entity_poly.pdbx_seq_one_letter_code
_entity_poly.pdbx_strand_id
1 'polypeptide(L)'
;MITVDLVKRRAQYLVIADDRDAFTNWAEHRRADRLPERRVVHVERQADHPVERQAQWDELEGSVLDAGSESLSLLTVSAVSHAHAAAVARHEYAVANAAVRMGEVIDTHLERGGRGWVAIRIADGGSDGELYGDYAEAFAAQERPEACTYFPISPLTPWTPRMCEEHLEAMTHLRHGCMVYGRPTCR
;
A
#
# COMPACT_ATOMS: atom_id res chain seq x y z
N MET A 1 30.26 -32.68 6.62
CA MET A 1 28.84 -32.68 6.21
C MET A 1 28.27 -31.33 6.61
N ILE A 2 27.97 -30.44 5.66
CA ILE A 2 27.38 -29.13 5.97
C ILE A 2 25.87 -29.33 5.96
N THR A 3 25.25 -29.32 7.14
CA THR A 3 23.80 -29.30 7.30
C THR A 3 23.29 -27.96 6.81
N VAL A 4 22.55 -27.96 5.71
CA VAL A 4 21.84 -26.76 5.21
C VAL A 4 20.66 -26.51 6.13
N ASP A 5 20.69 -25.41 6.88
CA ASP A 5 19.56 -24.96 7.69
C ASP A 5 18.47 -24.42 6.75
N LEU A 6 17.37 -25.17 6.62
CA LEU A 6 16.21 -24.82 5.79
C LEU A 6 15.18 -23.97 6.56
N VAL A 7 15.45 -23.60 7.80
CA VAL A 7 14.51 -22.77 8.59
C VAL A 7 14.49 -21.37 8.01
N LYS A 8 13.35 -21.02 7.38
CA LYS A 8 13.07 -19.67 6.88
C LYS A 8 12.92 -18.70 8.05
N ARG A 9 14.01 -18.01 8.41
CA ARG A 9 14.00 -16.92 9.39
C ARG A 9 13.80 -15.58 8.71
N ARG A 10 13.18 -14.63 9.41
CA ARG A 10 13.12 -13.24 8.92
C ARG A 10 14.55 -12.66 8.90
N ALA A 11 14.89 -12.00 7.81
CA ALA A 11 16.11 -11.22 7.62
C ALA A 11 15.76 -9.90 6.92
N GLN A 12 16.71 -8.98 6.89
CA GLN A 12 16.59 -7.77 6.08
C GLN A 12 16.95 -8.07 4.64
N TYR A 13 16.18 -7.50 3.73
CA TYR A 13 16.38 -7.57 2.28
C TYR A 13 16.45 -6.16 1.73
N LEU A 14 17.35 -5.95 0.78
CA LEU A 14 17.41 -4.75 -0.02
C LEU A 14 16.60 -4.98 -1.29
N VAL A 15 15.73 -4.03 -1.62
CA VAL A 15 14.82 -4.11 -2.76
C VAL A 15 14.97 -2.85 -3.59
N ILE A 16 15.31 -3.00 -4.88
CA ILE A 16 15.21 -1.91 -5.85
C ILE A 16 13.84 -2.01 -6.52
N ALA A 17 13.06 -0.95 -6.36
CA ALA A 17 11.73 -0.80 -6.95
C ALA A 17 11.73 0.31 -8.00
N ASP A 18 10.93 0.16 -9.04
CA ASP A 18 10.68 1.15 -10.09
C ASP A 18 9.19 1.49 -10.13
N ASP A 19 8.89 2.75 -9.83
CA ASP A 19 7.52 3.26 -9.76
C ASP A 19 7.13 4.05 -11.05
N ARG A 20 7.96 4.06 -12.10
CA ARG A 20 7.74 4.80 -13.38
C ARG A 20 6.42 4.42 -14.05
N ASP A 21 6.10 3.14 -14.00
CA ASP A 21 4.93 2.54 -14.62
C ASP A 21 4.03 1.92 -13.54
N ALA A 22 3.78 2.63 -12.43
CA ALA A 22 2.79 2.21 -11.44
C ALA A 22 1.41 1.90 -12.06
N PHE A 23 1.18 2.36 -13.29
CA PHE A 23 -0.02 2.10 -14.09
C PHE A 23 0.37 1.59 -15.50
N THR A 24 0.76 0.32 -15.65
CA THR A 24 1.16 -0.29 -16.94
C THR A 24 0.07 -0.34 -18.04
N ASN A 25 0.41 0.14 -19.25
CA ASN A 25 -0.35 0.11 -20.52
C ASN A 25 -1.51 1.11 -20.74
N TRP A 26 -1.55 1.68 -21.96
CA TRP A 26 -2.45 2.75 -22.39
C TRP A 26 -3.94 2.34 -22.49
N ALA A 27 -4.21 1.06 -22.70
CA ALA A 27 -5.57 0.52 -22.74
C ALA A 27 -6.20 0.39 -21.33
N GLU A 28 -5.36 0.22 -20.30
CA GLU A 28 -5.76 0.13 -18.89
C GLU A 28 -5.75 1.49 -18.17
N HIS A 29 -5.12 2.51 -18.75
CA HIS A 29 -5.03 3.87 -18.20
C HIS A 29 -6.39 4.55 -17.95
N ARG A 30 -7.48 4.05 -18.58
CA ARG A 30 -8.84 4.63 -18.46
C ARG A 30 -9.73 3.97 -17.40
N ARG A 31 -9.24 3.01 -16.62
CA ARG A 31 -10.03 2.29 -15.60
C ARG A 31 -9.97 2.97 -14.23
N ALA A 32 -11.14 3.30 -13.68
CA ALA A 32 -11.29 3.99 -12.39
C ALA A 32 -11.03 3.09 -11.16
N ASP A 33 -10.86 1.79 -11.36
CA ASP A 33 -10.67 0.73 -10.37
C ASP A 33 -9.21 0.22 -10.31
N ARG A 34 -8.27 0.93 -10.93
CA ARG A 34 -6.89 0.47 -11.06
C ARG A 34 -6.11 0.60 -9.75
N LEU A 35 -5.41 -0.48 -9.39
CA LEU A 35 -4.42 -0.50 -8.32
C LEU A 35 -3.04 -0.09 -8.85
N PRO A 36 -2.30 0.76 -8.15
CA PRO A 36 -0.92 1.06 -8.49
C PRO A 36 -0.02 -0.15 -8.26
N GLU A 37 0.77 -0.50 -9.27
CA GLU A 37 1.66 -1.66 -9.27
C GLU A 37 3.13 -1.24 -9.25
N ARG A 38 3.79 -1.41 -8.09
CA ARG A 38 5.25 -1.25 -7.99
C ARG A 38 5.97 -2.38 -8.71
N ARG A 39 6.87 -2.03 -9.63
CA ARG A 39 7.75 -3.00 -10.26
C ARG A 39 8.97 -3.24 -9.38
N VAL A 40 9.13 -4.47 -8.91
CA VAL A 40 10.37 -4.87 -8.20
C VAL A 40 11.41 -5.30 -9.23
N VAL A 41 12.53 -4.59 -9.28
CA VAL A 41 13.61 -4.79 -10.27
C VAL A 41 14.67 -5.73 -9.72
N HIS A 42 15.04 -5.55 -8.46
CA HIS A 42 16.08 -6.32 -7.81
C HIS A 42 15.71 -6.60 -6.35
N VAL A 43 16.12 -7.78 -5.86
CA VAL A 43 16.01 -8.15 -4.46
C VAL A 43 17.25 -8.93 -4.08
N GLU A 44 17.85 -8.57 -2.96
CA GLU A 44 18.92 -9.36 -2.35
C GLU A 44 18.82 -9.36 -0.83
N ARG A 45 19.35 -10.42 -0.21
CA ARG A 45 19.45 -10.48 1.26
C ARG A 45 20.56 -9.55 1.72
N GLN A 46 20.28 -8.74 2.72
CA GLN A 46 21.27 -7.85 3.31
C GLN A 46 22.34 -8.66 4.05
N ALA A 47 23.62 -8.28 3.88
CA ALA A 47 24.73 -8.94 4.54
C ALA A 47 24.65 -8.82 6.08
N ASP A 48 25.08 -9.88 6.77
CA ASP A 48 25.03 -9.94 8.23
C ASP A 48 26.16 -9.09 8.85
N HIS A 49 27.34 -9.03 8.23
CA HIS A 49 28.48 -8.24 8.70
C HIS A 49 28.30 -6.74 8.40
N PRO A 50 28.54 -5.82 9.37
CA PRO A 50 28.22 -4.40 9.21
C PRO A 50 28.98 -3.71 8.06
N VAL A 51 30.24 -4.11 7.81
CA VAL A 51 31.03 -3.53 6.73
C VAL A 51 30.52 -3.99 5.36
N GLU A 52 30.19 -5.28 5.22
CA GLU A 52 29.62 -5.82 3.98
C GLU A 52 28.25 -5.22 3.72
N ARG A 53 27.45 -5.02 4.77
CA ARG A 53 26.15 -4.37 4.71
C ARG A 53 26.24 -2.95 4.16
N GLN A 54 27.21 -2.16 4.65
CA GLN A 54 27.39 -0.81 4.16
C GLN A 54 27.87 -0.80 2.72
N ALA A 55 28.85 -1.65 2.38
CA ALA A 55 29.36 -1.75 1.01
C ALA A 55 28.26 -2.15 0.01
N GLN A 56 27.41 -3.11 0.40
CA GLN A 56 26.26 -3.55 -0.38
C GLN A 56 25.22 -2.43 -0.56
N TRP A 57 24.93 -1.67 0.52
CA TRP A 57 24.05 -0.51 0.43
C TRP A 57 24.60 0.54 -0.54
N ASP A 58 25.88 0.93 -0.39
CA ASP A 58 26.53 1.93 -1.23
C ASP A 58 26.55 1.51 -2.71
N GLU A 59 26.76 0.23 -3.00
CA GLU A 59 26.74 -0.33 -4.36
C GLU A 59 25.35 -0.22 -5.00
N LEU A 60 24.30 -0.63 -4.28
CA LEU A 60 22.93 -0.57 -4.79
C LEU A 60 22.43 0.88 -4.89
N GLU A 61 22.77 1.73 -3.92
CA GLU A 61 22.43 3.16 -3.96
C GLU A 61 23.11 3.83 -5.15
N GLY A 62 24.40 3.55 -5.37
CA GLY A 62 25.12 4.00 -6.57
C GLY A 62 24.43 3.53 -7.85
N SER A 63 24.00 2.26 -7.92
CA SER A 63 23.28 1.72 -9.08
C SER A 63 21.94 2.42 -9.35
N VAL A 64 21.21 2.81 -8.30
CA VAL A 64 19.96 3.57 -8.41
C VAL A 64 20.23 4.99 -8.92
N LEU A 65 21.25 5.66 -8.38
CA LEU A 65 21.63 7.01 -8.78
C LEU A 65 22.15 7.06 -10.23
N ASP A 66 23.00 6.11 -10.61
CA ASP A 66 23.60 6.01 -11.94
C ASP A 66 22.56 5.68 -13.02
N ALA A 67 21.49 4.97 -12.66
CA ALA A 67 20.36 4.71 -13.57
C ALA A 67 19.60 5.99 -13.96
N GLY A 68 19.81 7.11 -13.25
CA GLY A 68 19.27 8.43 -13.58
C GLY A 68 17.74 8.51 -13.60
N SER A 69 17.06 7.61 -12.89
CA SER A 69 15.59 7.55 -12.84
C SER A 69 15.07 7.97 -11.48
N GLU A 70 14.26 9.03 -11.44
CA GLU A 70 13.61 9.52 -10.21
C GLU A 70 12.59 8.53 -9.64
N SER A 71 12.17 7.54 -10.43
CA SER A 71 11.24 6.49 -10.00
C SER A 71 11.89 5.28 -9.35
N LEU A 72 13.22 5.16 -9.42
CA LEU A 72 13.93 4.06 -8.79
C LEU A 72 14.15 4.38 -7.33
N SER A 73 13.80 3.43 -6.45
CA SER A 73 14.00 3.55 -5.01
C SER A 73 14.66 2.30 -4.45
N LEU A 74 15.57 2.50 -3.50
CA LEU A 74 16.17 1.45 -2.69
C LEU A 74 15.43 1.36 -1.35
N LEU A 75 14.91 0.17 -1.04
CA LEU A 75 14.10 -0.09 0.14
C LEU A 75 14.74 -1.18 1.01
N THR A 76 14.53 -1.09 2.32
CA THR A 76 14.86 -2.16 3.27
C THR A 76 13.59 -2.83 3.75
N VAL A 77 13.48 -4.16 3.56
CA VAL A 77 12.27 -4.93 3.85
C VAL A 77 12.60 -6.13 4.73
N SER A 78 11.81 -6.35 5.78
CA SER A 78 11.91 -7.57 6.60
C SER A 78 11.13 -8.72 5.94
N ALA A 79 11.83 -9.78 5.54
CA ALA A 79 11.22 -10.90 4.83
C ALA A 79 11.90 -12.23 5.13
N VAL A 80 11.28 -13.34 4.70
CA VAL A 80 11.80 -14.70 4.88
C VAL A 80 12.41 -15.30 3.60
N SER A 81 12.31 -14.58 2.48
CA SER A 81 12.85 -14.95 1.17
C SER A 81 12.81 -13.76 0.21
N HIS A 82 13.53 -13.84 -0.92
CA HIS A 82 13.50 -12.83 -1.98
C HIS A 82 12.08 -12.60 -2.53
N ALA A 83 11.33 -13.68 -2.78
CA ALA A 83 9.96 -13.59 -3.27
C ALA A 83 9.02 -12.92 -2.24
N HIS A 84 9.22 -13.21 -0.95
CA HIS A 84 8.47 -12.56 0.12
C HIS A 84 8.82 -11.07 0.24
N ALA A 85 10.10 -10.69 0.10
CA ALA A 85 10.52 -9.29 0.11
C ALA A 85 9.90 -8.50 -1.05
N ALA A 86 9.90 -9.07 -2.26
CA ALA A 86 9.23 -8.45 -3.41
C ALA A 86 7.72 -8.27 -3.18
N ALA A 87 7.05 -9.28 -2.61
CA ALA A 87 5.63 -9.21 -2.32
C ALA A 87 5.31 -8.14 -1.27
N VAL A 88 6.09 -8.07 -0.18
CA VAL A 88 5.94 -7.04 0.86
C VAL A 88 6.14 -5.64 0.28
N ALA A 89 7.20 -5.42 -0.49
CA ALA A 89 7.47 -4.11 -1.11
C ALA A 89 6.33 -3.62 -2.02
N ARG A 90 5.68 -4.54 -2.75
CA ARG A 90 4.51 -4.24 -3.58
C ARG A 90 3.27 -3.95 -2.74
N HIS A 91 3.06 -4.74 -1.69
CA HIS A 91 1.91 -4.60 -0.81
C HIS A 91 1.95 -3.25 -0.07
N GLU A 92 3.09 -2.90 0.55
CA GLU A 92 3.29 -1.63 1.23
C GLU A 92 3.05 -0.44 0.28
N TYR A 93 3.53 -0.54 -0.97
CA TYR A 93 3.26 0.49 -1.97
C TYR A 93 1.77 0.62 -2.31
N ALA A 94 1.07 -0.49 -2.51
CA ALA A 94 -0.35 -0.48 -2.82
C ALA A 94 -1.18 0.12 -1.67
N VAL A 95 -0.85 -0.23 -0.42
CA VAL A 95 -1.51 0.32 0.78
C VAL A 95 -1.26 1.83 0.90
N ALA A 96 -0.02 2.28 0.74
CA ALA A 96 0.32 3.70 0.81
C ALA A 96 -0.43 4.52 -0.26
N ASN A 97 -0.50 4.02 -1.50
CA ASN A 97 -1.24 4.71 -2.55
C ASN A 97 -2.76 4.69 -2.32
N ALA A 98 -3.32 3.59 -1.79
CA ALA A 98 -4.73 3.53 -1.44
C ALA A 98 -5.06 4.57 -0.36
N ALA A 99 -4.17 4.75 0.62
CA ALA A 99 -4.32 5.78 1.65
C ALA A 99 -4.28 7.20 1.07
N VAL A 100 -3.35 7.49 0.17
CA VAL A 100 -3.28 8.78 -0.56
C VAL A 100 -4.58 9.01 -1.33
N ARG A 101 -5.04 8.03 -2.09
CA ARG A 101 -6.26 8.13 -2.89
C ARG A 101 -7.52 8.33 -2.05
N MET A 102 -7.62 7.65 -0.91
CA MET A 102 -8.69 7.89 0.05
C MET A 102 -8.65 9.33 0.58
N GLY A 103 -7.45 9.85 0.88
CA GLY A 103 -7.26 11.25 1.26
C GLY A 103 -7.76 12.21 0.18
N GLU A 104 -7.36 12.01 -1.08
CA GLU A 104 -7.79 12.82 -2.22
C GLU A 104 -9.31 12.83 -2.40
N VAL A 105 -9.98 11.67 -2.21
CA VAL A 105 -11.44 11.59 -2.26
C VAL A 105 -12.06 12.44 -1.15
N ILE A 106 -11.57 12.31 0.07
CA ILE A 106 -12.07 13.08 1.23
C ILE A 106 -11.88 14.57 0.97
N ASP A 107 -10.68 14.98 0.58
CA ASP A 107 -10.34 16.39 0.32
C ASP A 107 -11.19 16.96 -0.81
N THR A 108 -11.39 16.22 -1.90
CA THR A 108 -12.26 16.64 -3.01
C THR A 108 -13.68 16.95 -2.55
N HIS A 109 -14.26 16.12 -1.67
CA HIS A 109 -15.59 16.38 -1.14
C HIS A 109 -15.62 17.56 -0.16
N LEU A 110 -14.58 17.71 0.66
CA LEU A 110 -14.45 18.82 1.60
C LEU A 110 -14.32 20.17 0.88
N GLU A 111 -13.48 20.25 -0.16
CA GLU A 111 -13.29 21.46 -0.97
C GLU A 111 -14.58 21.92 -1.67
N ARG A 112 -15.45 20.98 -2.03
CA ARG A 112 -16.77 21.26 -2.62
C ARG A 112 -17.83 21.64 -1.57
N GLY A 113 -17.48 21.69 -0.29
CA GLY A 113 -18.42 21.95 0.79
C GLY A 113 -19.40 20.80 1.05
N GLY A 114 -19.06 19.60 0.60
CA GLY A 114 -19.88 18.40 0.73
C GLY A 114 -20.13 18.01 2.18
N ARG A 115 -21.32 17.45 2.44
CA ARG A 115 -21.70 16.87 3.73
C ARG A 115 -22.49 15.60 3.46
N GLY A 116 -22.13 14.52 4.15
CA GLY A 116 -22.73 13.21 3.93
C GLY A 116 -21.73 12.10 4.16
N TRP A 117 -22.03 10.95 3.60
CA TRP A 117 -21.21 9.74 3.67
C TRP A 117 -20.64 9.44 2.28
N VAL A 118 -19.40 8.97 2.25
CA VAL A 118 -18.76 8.47 1.03
C VAL A 118 -18.43 6.99 1.21
N ALA A 119 -18.58 6.22 0.13
CA ALA A 119 -18.08 4.85 0.06
C ALA A 119 -16.65 4.86 -0.48
N ILE A 120 -15.74 4.21 0.24
CA ILE A 120 -14.33 4.04 -0.11
C ILE A 120 -14.04 2.56 -0.26
N ARG A 121 -13.57 2.13 -1.42
CA ARG A 121 -13.13 0.75 -1.66
C ARG A 121 -11.87 0.46 -0.85
N ILE A 122 -11.90 -0.62 -0.07
CA ILE A 122 -10.79 -1.00 0.83
C ILE A 122 -9.52 -1.34 0.02
N ALA A 123 -9.68 -1.90 -1.18
CA ALA A 123 -8.55 -2.39 -1.98
C ALA A 123 -7.66 -1.27 -2.53
N ASP A 124 -8.26 -0.19 -3.02
CA ASP A 124 -7.57 0.87 -3.77
C ASP A 124 -7.76 2.27 -3.20
N GLY A 125 -8.56 2.42 -2.13
CA GLY A 125 -8.91 3.72 -1.54
C GLY A 125 -9.80 4.59 -2.44
N GLY A 126 -10.30 4.06 -3.56
CA GLY A 126 -11.12 4.80 -4.50
C GLY A 126 -12.59 4.89 -4.08
N SER A 127 -13.32 5.80 -4.71
CA SER A 127 -14.75 6.01 -4.51
C SER A 127 -15.50 5.96 -5.85
N ASP A 128 -16.82 5.85 -5.80
CA ASP A 128 -17.71 6.14 -6.93
C ASP A 128 -17.94 7.64 -7.14
N GLY A 129 -17.51 8.47 -6.19
CA GLY A 129 -17.57 9.94 -6.25
C GLY A 129 -18.88 10.53 -5.73
N GLU A 130 -19.77 9.72 -5.17
CA GLU A 130 -21.08 10.15 -4.68
C GLU A 130 -21.06 10.50 -3.18
N LEU A 131 -21.95 11.43 -2.79
CA LEU A 131 -22.23 11.75 -1.38
C LEU A 131 -23.62 11.29 -1.02
N TYR A 132 -23.70 10.43 -0.02
CA TYR A 132 -24.94 9.88 0.49
C TYR A 132 -25.40 10.62 1.74
N GLY A 133 -26.71 10.64 2.00
CA GLY A 133 -27.27 11.28 3.18
C GLY A 133 -26.84 10.58 4.47
N ASP A 134 -26.77 9.26 4.45
CA ASP A 134 -26.36 8.43 5.59
C ASP A 134 -25.56 7.17 5.19
N TYR A 135 -25.11 6.45 6.21
CA TYR A 135 -24.38 5.19 6.07
C TYR A 135 -25.20 4.12 5.33
N ALA A 136 -26.50 4.01 5.60
CA ALA A 136 -27.32 2.93 5.05
C ALA A 136 -27.54 3.11 3.55
N GLU A 137 -27.74 4.36 3.12
CA GLU A 137 -27.82 4.74 1.71
C GLU A 137 -26.49 4.45 0.99
N ALA A 138 -25.37 4.88 1.58
CA ALA A 138 -24.04 4.60 1.03
C ALA A 138 -23.81 3.10 0.90
N PHE A 139 -24.19 2.32 1.92
CA PHE A 139 -24.06 0.87 1.92
C PHE A 139 -24.88 0.20 0.83
N ALA A 140 -26.16 0.54 0.72
CA ALA A 140 -27.08 -0.05 -0.24
C ALA A 140 -26.75 0.30 -1.70
N ALA A 141 -26.05 1.41 -1.94
CA ALA A 141 -25.65 1.84 -3.28
C ALA A 141 -24.48 1.03 -3.86
N GLN A 142 -23.70 0.32 -3.04
CA GLN A 142 -22.51 -0.41 -3.50
C GLN A 142 -22.85 -1.80 -4.03
N GLU A 143 -22.26 -2.18 -5.17
CA GLU A 143 -22.36 -3.55 -5.71
C GLU A 143 -21.72 -4.59 -4.77
N ARG A 144 -20.64 -4.20 -4.08
CA ARG A 144 -19.89 -5.03 -3.14
C ARG A 144 -19.68 -4.31 -1.80
N PRO A 145 -20.73 -4.17 -0.98
CA PRO A 145 -20.65 -3.40 0.26
C PRO A 145 -19.57 -3.89 1.23
N GLU A 146 -19.28 -5.20 1.23
CA GLU A 146 -18.26 -5.83 2.06
C GLU A 146 -16.82 -5.51 1.63
N ALA A 147 -16.64 -4.97 0.42
CA ALA A 147 -15.36 -4.52 -0.11
C ALA A 147 -15.13 -3.02 0.12
N CYS A 148 -16.08 -2.32 0.74
CA CYS A 148 -16.03 -0.89 1.01
C CYS A 148 -15.97 -0.60 2.51
N THR A 149 -15.39 0.56 2.83
CA THR A 149 -15.55 1.24 4.11
C THR A 149 -16.31 2.54 3.87
N TYR A 150 -17.05 2.98 4.88
CA TYR A 150 -17.94 4.14 4.76
C TYR A 150 -17.48 5.23 5.70
N PHE A 151 -17.36 6.43 5.15
CA PHE A 151 -16.71 7.53 5.84
C PHE A 151 -17.58 8.78 5.84
N PRO A 152 -17.86 9.39 7.01
CA PRO A 152 -18.59 10.65 7.06
C PRO A 152 -17.67 11.82 6.70
N ILE A 153 -18.05 12.60 5.69
CA ILE A 153 -17.34 13.82 5.30
C ILE A 153 -17.67 14.94 6.30
N SER A 154 -16.64 15.38 7.04
CA SER A 154 -16.75 16.42 8.04
C SER A 154 -15.55 17.38 7.98
N PRO A 155 -15.76 18.69 7.76
CA PRO A 155 -14.67 19.68 7.73
C PRO A 155 -14.04 19.93 9.10
N LEU A 156 -14.62 19.40 10.18
CA LEU A 156 -14.10 19.54 11.54
C LEU A 156 -12.97 18.55 11.85
N THR A 157 -12.82 17.50 11.04
CA THR A 157 -11.88 16.41 11.28
C THR A 157 -11.26 15.99 9.95
N PRO A 158 -10.35 16.80 9.37
CA PRO A 158 -9.58 16.39 8.20
C PRO A 158 -8.69 15.20 8.56
N TRP A 159 -8.54 14.26 7.63
CA TRP A 159 -7.74 13.06 7.83
C TRP A 159 -6.37 13.24 7.19
N THR A 160 -5.34 12.81 7.91
CA THR A 160 -3.98 12.75 7.35
C THR A 160 -3.82 11.47 6.53
N PRO A 161 -2.87 11.41 5.56
CA PRO A 161 -2.59 10.18 4.82
C PRO A 161 -2.32 8.97 5.74
N ARG A 162 -1.63 9.19 6.86
CA ARG A 162 -1.40 8.18 7.88
C ARG A 162 -2.68 7.63 8.49
N MET A 163 -3.67 8.49 8.77
CA MET A 163 -4.96 8.04 9.32
C MET A 163 -5.74 7.22 8.29
N CYS A 164 -5.68 7.60 7.01
CA CYS A 164 -6.25 6.80 5.92
C CYS A 164 -5.58 5.43 5.83
N GLU A 165 -4.26 5.36 5.95
CA GLU A 165 -3.48 4.12 5.94
C GLU A 165 -3.88 3.19 7.09
N GLU A 166 -3.82 3.68 8.33
CA GLU A 166 -4.19 2.93 9.53
C GLU A 166 -5.64 2.41 9.45
N HIS A 167 -6.54 3.21 8.87
CA HIS A 167 -7.94 2.82 8.67
C HIS A 167 -8.10 1.74 7.61
N LEU A 168 -7.49 1.90 6.43
CA LEU A 168 -7.58 0.90 5.35
C LEU A 168 -6.93 -0.43 5.75
N GLU A 169 -5.83 -0.39 6.50
CA GLU A 169 -5.22 -1.58 7.08
C GLU A 169 -6.18 -2.27 8.06
N ALA A 170 -6.76 -1.53 9.00
CA ALA A 170 -7.73 -2.07 9.96
C ALA A 170 -8.95 -2.69 9.24
N MET A 171 -9.49 -2.02 8.23
CA MET A 171 -10.64 -2.50 7.45
C MET A 171 -10.29 -3.74 6.61
N THR A 172 -9.06 -3.84 6.10
CA THR A 172 -8.56 -5.03 5.41
C THR A 172 -8.53 -6.23 6.36
N HIS A 173 -7.99 -6.06 7.57
CA HIS A 173 -7.95 -7.14 8.56
C HIS A 173 -9.34 -7.53 9.07
N LEU A 174 -10.24 -6.55 9.24
CA LEU A 174 -11.64 -6.80 9.59
C LEU A 174 -12.31 -7.66 8.52
N ARG A 175 -12.16 -7.28 7.24
CA ARG A 175 -12.71 -8.01 6.09
C ARG A 175 -12.14 -9.42 5.97
N HIS A 176 -10.85 -9.61 6.25
CA HIS A 176 -10.21 -10.93 6.27
C HIS A 176 -10.61 -11.79 7.48
N GLY A 177 -11.31 -11.22 8.48
CA GLY A 177 -11.69 -11.94 9.69
C GLY A 177 -10.50 -12.27 10.60
N CYS A 178 -9.39 -11.54 10.48
CA CYS A 178 -8.17 -11.79 11.27
C CYS A 178 -8.03 -10.84 12.47
N MET A 179 -9.06 -10.04 12.78
CA MET A 179 -9.05 -9.12 13.93
C MET A 179 -9.49 -9.81 15.21
N VAL A 180 -8.62 -9.86 16.22
CA VAL A 180 -8.92 -10.36 17.57
C VAL A 180 -8.63 -9.26 18.59
N TYR A 181 -9.62 -8.88 19.39
CA TYR A 181 -9.54 -7.77 20.35
C TYR A 181 -8.99 -6.46 19.77
N GLY A 182 -9.37 -6.14 18.53
CA GLY A 182 -8.94 -4.93 17.83
C GLY A 182 -7.49 -4.98 17.32
N ARG A 183 -6.87 -6.16 17.25
CA ARG A 183 -5.53 -6.34 16.68
C ARG A 183 -5.51 -7.44 15.63
N PRO A 184 -4.77 -7.27 14.52
CA PRO A 184 -4.63 -8.32 13.53
C PRO A 184 -3.81 -9.49 14.09
N THR A 185 -4.31 -10.71 13.89
CA THR A 185 -3.58 -11.95 14.20
C THR A 185 -2.80 -12.47 13.01
N CYS A 186 -3.15 -11.99 11.80
CA CYS A 186 -2.38 -12.22 10.60
C CYS A 186 -1.20 -11.22 10.51
N ARG A 187 -0.08 -11.66 9.93
CA ARG A 187 1.16 -10.89 9.75
C ARG A 187 1.53 -10.83 8.29
#